data_AF-A0A212CT68-F1
#
_entry.id   AF-A0A212CT68-F1
#
_cell.length_a   1.000
_cell.length_b   1.000
_cell.length_c   1.000
_cell.angle_alpha   90.00
_cell.angle_beta   90.00
_cell.angle_gamma   90.00
#
_symmetry.space_group_name_H-M   'P 1'
#
loop_
_entity.id
_entity.type
_entity.pdbx_description
1 polymer ?
#
loop_
_entity_poly.entity_id
_entity_poly.type
_entity_poly.pdbx_seq_one_letter_code
_entity_poly.pdbx_strand_id
1 'polypeptide(L)'
;MFSYLMVWWAHQVGETIGISEEIMGLTILAAGTSIPDLITSVIVARKGLGDMAVSSSVGSNIFDITVGLPLPWMLFSLINGLQPVAVSSNGLFCAIVLLFLMLLFVISSIALCKWRMNKILGFTMFLLYFVFLIISVMLEDRIISCPVSV
;
A
#
# COMPACT_ATOMS: atom_id res chain seq x y z
N MET A 1 15.11 -0.86 -16.15
CA MET A 1 15.12 -2.25 -16.65
C MET A 1 14.52 -3.21 -15.62
N PHE A 2 15.10 -3.36 -14.42
CA PHE A 2 14.57 -4.30 -13.41
C PHE A 2 13.13 -4.00 -12.96
N SER A 3 12.75 -2.74 -12.73
CA SER A 3 11.37 -2.39 -12.36
C SER A 3 10.35 -2.73 -13.46
N TYR A 4 10.73 -2.56 -14.73
CA TYR A 4 9.87 -2.93 -15.86
C TYR A 4 9.67 -4.45 -15.94
N LEU A 5 10.75 -5.23 -15.79
CA LEU A 5 10.68 -6.68 -15.79
C LEU A 5 9.87 -7.22 -14.61
N MET A 6 9.99 -6.60 -13.43
CA MET A 6 9.21 -6.97 -12.24
C MET A 6 7.71 -6.81 -12.49
N VAL A 7 7.28 -5.66 -12.99
CA VAL A 7 5.86 -5.39 -13.30
C VAL A 7 5.37 -6.33 -14.40
N TRP A 8 6.15 -6.51 -15.46
CA TRP A 8 5.78 -7.38 -16.57
C TRP A 8 5.64 -8.84 -16.13
N TRP A 9 6.58 -9.38 -15.36
CA TRP A 9 6.48 -10.75 -14.82
C TRP A 9 5.31 -10.92 -13.86
N ALA A 10 5.04 -9.94 -12.98
CA ALA A 10 3.89 -9.98 -12.09
C ALA A 10 2.58 -10.05 -12.89
N HIS A 11 2.44 -9.23 -13.93
CA HIS A 11 1.28 -9.26 -14.82
C HIS A 11 1.11 -10.62 -15.54
N GLN A 12 2.18 -11.16 -16.13
CA GLN A 12 2.13 -12.45 -16.83
C GLN A 12 1.78 -13.62 -15.89
N VAL A 13 2.30 -13.61 -14.67
CA VAL A 13 1.96 -14.60 -13.64
C VAL A 13 0.50 -14.46 -13.20
N GLY A 14 0.02 -13.23 -13.01
CA GLY A 14 -1.39 -12.95 -12.67
C GLY A 14 -2.36 -13.53 -13.70
N GLU A 15 -2.13 -13.23 -14.99
CA GLU A 15 -2.91 -13.75 -16.12
C GLU A 15 -2.90 -15.28 -16.18
N THR A 16 -1.77 -15.92 -15.88
CA THR A 16 -1.64 -17.39 -15.91
C THR A 16 -2.43 -18.05 -14.78
N ILE A 17 -2.51 -17.41 -13.62
CA ILE A 17 -3.20 -17.92 -12.42
C ILE A 17 -4.68 -17.50 -12.39
N GLY A 18 -5.08 -16.53 -13.22
CA GLY A 18 -6.42 -15.96 -13.23
C GLY A 18 -6.66 -14.94 -12.11
N ILE A 19 -5.60 -14.29 -11.63
CA ILE A 19 -5.66 -13.22 -10.62
C ILE A 19 -5.58 -11.88 -11.36
N SER A 20 -6.46 -10.95 -11.00
CA SER A 20 -6.50 -9.62 -11.64
C SER A 20 -5.21 -8.82 -11.39
N GLU A 21 -4.88 -7.92 -12.32
CA GLU A 21 -3.70 -7.06 -12.23
C GLU A 21 -3.73 -6.18 -10.97
N GLU A 22 -4.91 -5.75 -10.56
CA GLU A 22 -5.12 -4.93 -9.36
C GLU A 22 -4.72 -5.70 -8.09
N ILE A 23 -5.14 -6.96 -7.96
CA ILE A 23 -4.79 -7.81 -6.81
C ILE A 23 -3.28 -8.09 -6.81
N MET A 24 -2.68 -8.36 -7.97
CA MET A 24 -1.23 -8.56 -8.10
C MET A 24 -0.44 -7.31 -7.73
N GLY A 25 -0.97 -6.13 -8.09
CA GLY A 25 -0.46 -4.82 -7.70
C GLY A 25 -0.50 -4.62 -6.18
N LEU A 26 -1.67 -4.82 -5.58
CA LEU A 26 -1.92 -4.60 -4.15
C LEU A 26 -1.19 -5.59 -3.23
N THR A 27 -0.83 -6.77 -3.74
CA THR A 27 -0.21 -7.84 -2.93
C THR A 27 1.26 -8.05 -3.27
N ILE A 28 1.56 -8.63 -4.44
CA ILE A 28 2.91 -9.10 -4.78
C ILE A 28 3.83 -7.92 -5.08
N LEU A 29 3.39 -6.98 -5.91
CA LEU A 29 4.19 -5.80 -6.26
C LEU A 29 4.41 -4.90 -5.03
N ALA A 30 3.35 -4.63 -4.27
CA ALA A 30 3.44 -3.87 -3.02
C ALA A 30 4.37 -4.56 -1.99
N ALA A 31 4.26 -5.88 -1.80
CA ALA A 31 5.17 -6.59 -0.90
C ALA A 31 6.62 -6.55 -1.42
N GLY A 32 6.82 -6.69 -2.73
CA GLY A 32 8.14 -6.67 -3.35
C GLY A 32 8.91 -5.38 -3.11
N THR A 33 8.23 -4.23 -3.14
CA THR A 33 8.86 -2.92 -2.86
C THR A 33 9.09 -2.68 -1.37
N SER A 34 8.22 -3.18 -0.49
CA SER A 34 8.34 -2.96 0.96
C SER A 34 9.21 -3.97 1.72
N ILE A 35 9.52 -5.15 1.15
CA ILE A 35 10.39 -6.15 1.80
C ILE A 35 11.78 -5.62 2.15
N PRO A 36 12.50 -4.90 1.26
CA PRO A 36 13.80 -4.32 1.59
C PRO A 36 13.72 -3.35 2.78
N ASP A 37 12.71 -2.48 2.80
CA ASP A 37 12.49 -1.51 3.87
C ASP A 37 12.12 -2.18 5.19
N LEU A 38 11.37 -3.29 5.13
CA LEU A 38 11.09 -4.12 6.31
C LEU A 38 12.39 -4.69 6.88
N ILE A 39 13.26 -5.26 6.04
CA ILE A 39 14.52 -5.86 6.47
C ILE A 39 15.41 -4.82 7.15
N THR A 40 15.57 -3.64 6.53
CA THR A 40 16.38 -2.55 7.10
C THR A 40 15.80 -2.06 8.42
N SER A 41 14.48 -1.86 8.49
CA SER A 41 13.77 -1.44 9.71
C SER A 41 13.91 -2.46 10.83
N VAL A 42 13.82 -3.76 10.55
CA VAL A 42 14.02 -4.83 11.54
C VAL A 42 15.46 -4.84 12.05
N ILE A 43 16.45 -4.67 11.19
CA ILE A 43 17.87 -4.62 11.60
C ILE A 43 18.11 -3.42 12.54
N VAL A 44 17.58 -2.25 12.21
CA VAL A 44 17.72 -1.03 13.02
C VAL A 44 16.98 -1.17 14.36
N ALA A 45 15.77 -1.74 14.36
CA ALA A 45 15.02 -2.02 15.59
C ALA A 45 15.76 -3.01 16.51
N ARG A 46 16.41 -4.05 15.95
CA ARG A 46 17.22 -5.02 16.70
C ARG A 46 18.46 -4.40 17.35
N LYS A 47 18.97 -3.29 16.80
CA LYS A 47 20.07 -2.49 17.39
C LYS A 47 19.59 -1.57 18.52
N GLY A 48 18.33 -1.63 18.92
CA GLY A 48 17.73 -0.77 19.96
C GLY A 48 17.25 0.58 19.43
N LEU A 49 17.31 0.82 18.13
CA LEU A 49 16.90 2.08 17.48
C LEU A 49 15.47 1.96 16.94
N GLY A 50 14.52 1.55 17.79
CA GLY A 50 13.13 1.32 17.40
C GLY A 50 12.43 2.57 16.82
N ASP A 51 12.66 3.73 17.42
CA ASP A 51 12.07 5.00 16.96
C ASP A 51 12.55 5.37 15.55
N MET A 52 13.80 5.05 15.22
CA MET A 52 14.37 5.24 13.89
C MET A 52 13.76 4.28 12.86
N ALA A 53 13.51 3.02 13.27
CA ALA A 53 12.85 2.06 12.40
C ALA A 53 11.42 2.48 12.06
N VAL A 54 10.66 2.99 13.05
CA VAL A 54 9.29 3.48 12.83
C VAL A 54 9.29 4.75 11.97
N SER A 55 10.17 5.71 12.25
CA SER A 55 10.24 6.95 11.47
C SER A 55 10.65 6.70 10.02
N SER A 56 11.57 5.77 9.77
CA SER A 56 11.96 5.36 8.42
C SER A 56 10.78 4.73 7.66
N SER A 57 10.04 3.81 8.29
CA SER A 57 8.90 3.15 7.66
C SER A 57 7.75 4.14 7.35
N VAL A 58 7.42 5.03 8.30
CA VAL A 58 6.39 6.07 8.08
C VAL A 58 6.84 7.08 7.02
N GLY A 59 8.12 7.49 7.05
CA GLY A 59 8.68 8.43 6.08
C GLY A 59 8.69 7.91 4.64
N SER A 60 9.02 6.63 4.45
CA SER A 60 9.01 5.98 3.12
C SER A 60 7.61 6.03 2.48
N ASN A 61 6.58 5.65 3.24
CA ASN A 61 5.19 5.70 2.76
C ASN A 61 4.70 7.12 2.44
N ILE A 62 5.12 8.12 3.24
CA ILE A 62 4.81 9.53 2.95
C ILE A 62 5.49 9.96 1.65
N PHE A 63 6.75 9.58 1.44
CA PHE A 63 7.49 9.89 0.22
C PHE A 63 6.86 9.23 -1.01
N ASP A 64 6.45 7.96 -0.91
CA ASP A 64 5.80 7.24 -2.01
C ASP A 64 4.50 7.93 -2.45
N ILE A 65 3.68 8.40 -1.51
CA ILE A 65 2.42 9.09 -1.82
C ILE A 65 2.66 10.51 -2.36
N THR A 66 3.59 11.25 -1.76
CA THR A 66 3.79 12.68 -2.08
C THR A 66 4.71 12.92 -3.27
N VAL A 67 5.64 11.99 -3.54
CA VAL A 67 6.66 12.12 -4.59
C VAL A 67 6.56 10.94 -5.55
N GLY A 68 6.45 9.71 -5.05
CA GLY A 68 6.41 8.49 -5.88
C GLY A 68 5.23 8.45 -6.86
N LEU A 69 4.02 8.79 -6.42
CA LEU A 69 2.81 8.81 -7.25
C LEU A 69 2.74 10.03 -8.20
N PRO A 70 3.01 11.28 -7.77
CA PRO A 70 2.81 12.44 -8.64
C PRO A 70 3.89 12.60 -9.70
N LEU A 71 5.13 12.16 -9.45
CA LEU A 71 6.24 12.34 -10.40
C LEU A 71 5.98 11.65 -11.77
N PRO A 72 5.59 10.37 -11.85
CA PRO A 72 5.27 9.72 -13.12
C PRO A 72 4.10 10.38 -13.86
N TRP A 73 3.04 10.78 -13.13
CA TRP A 73 1.91 11.48 -13.73
C TRP A 73 2.27 12.85 -14.26
N MET A 74 3.07 13.61 -13.52
CA MET A 74 3.57 14.92 -13.97
C MET A 74 4.45 14.77 -15.22
N LEU A 75 5.34 13.78 -15.23
CA LEU A 75 6.19 13.50 -16.38
C LEU A 75 5.36 13.09 -17.61
N PHE A 76 4.37 12.21 -17.41
CA PHE A 76 3.45 11.82 -18.48
C PHE A 76 2.66 13.02 -19.02
N SER A 77 2.11 13.86 -18.14
CA SER A 77 1.34 15.04 -18.54
C SER A 77 2.21 16.04 -19.31
N LEU A 78 3.46 16.25 -18.89
CA LEU A 78 4.40 17.14 -19.57
C LEU A 78 4.73 16.66 -21.00
N ILE A 79 4.92 15.35 -21.19
CA ILE A 79 5.23 14.75 -22.51
C ILE A 79 3.99 14.77 -23.42
N ASN A 80 2.79 14.60 -22.87
CA ASN A 80 1.53 14.52 -23.63
C ASN A 80 0.79 15.86 -23.74
N GLY A 81 1.49 16.99 -23.56
CA GLY A 81 0.90 18.32 -23.79
C GLY A 81 -0.14 18.73 -22.75
N LEU A 82 0.12 18.47 -21.47
CA LEU A 82 -0.75 18.78 -20.31
C LEU A 82 -2.12 18.09 -20.35
N GLN A 83 -2.23 16.98 -21.09
CA GLN A 83 -3.45 16.17 -21.06
C GLN A 83 -3.62 15.53 -19.68
N PRO A 84 -4.85 15.52 -19.13
CA PRO A 84 -5.15 14.87 -17.87
C PRO A 84 -5.10 13.35 -18.04
N VAL A 85 -4.52 12.66 -17.05
CA VAL A 85 -4.56 11.20 -16.98
C VAL A 85 -5.89 10.81 -16.35
N ALA A 86 -6.78 10.22 -17.14
CA ALA A 86 -8.04 9.71 -16.64
C ALA A 86 -7.77 8.47 -15.77
N VAL A 87 -8.10 8.56 -14.48
CA VAL A 87 -8.06 7.45 -13.54
C VAL A 87 -9.50 7.01 -13.30
N SER A 88 -9.97 6.03 -14.06
CA SER A 88 -11.31 5.46 -13.86
C SER A 88 -11.18 3.99 -13.48
N SER A 89 -11.28 3.70 -12.19
CA SER A 89 -11.44 2.34 -11.67
C SER A 89 -12.75 2.25 -10.91
N ASN A 90 -13.57 1.26 -11.25
CA ASN A 90 -14.74 0.93 -10.45
C ASN A 90 -14.28 0.61 -9.03
N GLY A 91 -14.79 1.33 -8.03
CA GLY A 91 -14.40 1.10 -6.62
C GLY A 91 -13.23 1.95 -6.11
N LEU A 92 -12.66 2.86 -6.91
CA LEU A 92 -11.60 3.78 -6.44
C LEU A 92 -12.04 4.58 -5.20
N PHE A 93 -13.29 5.03 -5.17
CA PHE A 93 -13.84 5.74 -4.02
C PHE A 93 -13.84 4.88 -2.75
N CYS A 94 -14.26 3.62 -2.85
CA CYS A 94 -14.23 2.67 -1.73
C CYS A 94 -12.81 2.38 -1.27
N ALA A 95 -11.87 2.20 -2.20
CA ALA A 95 -10.46 1.96 -1.88
C ALA A 95 -9.86 3.14 -1.10
N ILE A 96 -10.16 4.38 -1.51
CA ILE A 96 -9.73 5.59 -0.79
C ILE A 96 -10.34 5.64 0.62
N VAL A 97 -11.64 5.35 0.76
CA VAL A 97 -12.31 5.32 2.07
C VAL A 97 -11.72 4.24 2.97
N LEU A 98 -11.46 3.04 2.44
CA LEU A 98 -10.85 1.94 3.18
C LEU A 98 -9.43 2.28 3.65
N LEU A 99 -8.61 2.89 2.78
CA LEU A 99 -7.27 3.36 3.14
C LEU A 99 -7.33 4.43 4.23
N PHE A 100 -8.26 5.37 4.13
CA PHE A 100 -8.43 6.41 5.14
C PHE A 100 -8.87 5.84 6.50
N LEU A 101 -9.83 4.90 6.50
CA LEU A 101 -10.25 4.19 7.71
C LEU A 101 -9.09 3.41 8.33
N MET A 102 -8.31 2.69 7.51
CA MET A 102 -7.13 1.95 7.98
C MET A 102 -6.11 2.88 8.65
N LEU A 103 -5.82 4.03 8.03
CA LEU A 103 -4.94 5.04 8.59
C LEU A 103 -5.45 5.54 9.95
N LEU A 104 -6.75 5.83 10.08
CA LEU A 104 -7.36 6.25 11.35
C LEU A 104 -7.25 5.16 12.43
N PHE A 105 -7.51 3.89 12.09
CA PHE A 105 -7.35 2.77 13.01
C PHE A 105 -5.90 2.60 13.46
N VAL A 106 -4.95 2.70 12.53
CA VAL A 106 -3.51 2.64 12.84
C VAL A 106 -3.12 3.75 13.81
N ILE A 107 -3.44 5.01 13.51
CA ILE A 107 -3.12 6.16 14.37
C ILE A 107 -3.79 6.03 15.74
N SER A 108 -5.07 5.62 15.76
CA SER A 108 -5.83 5.42 17.00
C SER A 108 -5.19 4.33 17.87
N SER A 109 -4.78 3.21 17.28
CA SER A 109 -4.13 2.12 18.00
C SER A 109 -2.77 2.52 18.61
N ILE A 110 -2.00 3.37 17.91
CA ILE A 110 -0.73 3.93 18.40
C ILE A 110 -1.01 4.91 19.56
N ALA A 111 -2.01 5.77 19.41
CA ALA A 111 -2.42 6.74 20.43
C ALA A 111 -2.91 6.03 21.71
N LEU A 112 -3.72 4.98 21.59
CA LEU A 112 -4.17 4.14 22.70
C LEU A 112 -3.01 3.44 23.42
N CYS A 113 -1.96 3.07 22.68
CA CYS A 113 -0.73 2.51 23.23
C CYS A 113 0.23 3.57 23.82
N LYS A 114 -0.22 4.83 23.98
CA LYS A 114 0.58 5.95 24.50
C LYS A 114 1.92 6.13 23.78
N TRP A 115 1.95 5.90 22.46
CA TRP A 115 3.16 6.02 21.65
C TRP A 115 4.31 5.10 22.09
N ARG A 116 3.99 3.97 22.73
CA ARG A 116 4.99 2.96 23.13
C ARG A 116 4.86 1.70 22.28
N MET A 117 6.00 1.24 21.75
CA MET A 117 6.08 -0.04 21.04
C MET A 117 5.95 -1.20 22.03
N ASN A 118 4.76 -1.80 22.07
CA ASN A 118 4.48 -3.03 22.80
C ASN A 118 4.25 -4.20 21.83
N LYS A 119 4.50 -5.43 22.29
CA LYS A 119 4.18 -6.65 21.52
C LYS A 119 2.70 -6.71 21.12
N ILE A 120 1.82 -6.20 21.98
CA ILE A 120 0.38 -6.10 21.74
C ILE A 120 0.10 -5.17 20.54
N LEU A 121 0.74 -3.99 20.49
CA LEU A 121 0.61 -3.07 19.35
C LEU A 121 1.02 -3.76 18.04
N GLY A 122 2.14 -4.49 18.05
CA GLY A 122 2.60 -5.25 16.88
C GLY A 122 1.58 -6.30 16.44
N PHE A 123 1.00 -7.07 17.36
CA PHE A 123 -0.05 -8.03 17.03
C PHE A 123 -1.31 -7.36 16.47
N THR A 124 -1.74 -6.24 17.06
CA THR A 124 -2.87 -5.44 16.56
C THR A 124 -2.61 -4.93 15.15
N MET A 125 -1.39 -4.46 14.84
CA MET A 125 -1.01 -4.00 13.49
C MET A 125 -1.11 -5.15 12.47
N PHE A 126 -0.60 -6.34 12.80
CA PHE A 126 -0.72 -7.51 11.93
C PHE A 126 -2.18 -7.88 11.68
N LEU A 127 -3.00 -7.90 12.73
CA LEU A 127 -4.43 -8.21 12.61
C LEU A 127 -5.16 -7.19 11.72
N LEU A 128 -4.91 -5.90 11.91
CA LEU A 128 -5.47 -4.83 11.08
C LEU A 128 -5.06 -4.98 9.61
N TYR A 129 -3.79 -5.32 9.35
CA TYR A 129 -3.29 -5.57 8.00
C TYR A 129 -3.98 -6.76 7.33
N PHE A 130 -4.14 -7.88 8.03
CA PHE A 130 -4.85 -9.05 7.49
C PHE A 130 -6.31 -8.76 7.19
N VAL A 131 -7.01 -8.08 8.11
CA VAL A 131 -8.40 -7.66 7.90
C VAL A 131 -8.51 -6.73 6.70
N PHE A 132 -7.61 -5.75 6.59
CA PHE A 132 -7.56 -4.84 5.45
C PHE A 132 -7.33 -5.60 4.14
N LEU A 133 -6.36 -6.51 4.08
CA LEU A 133 -6.05 -7.28 2.88
C LEU A 133 -7.26 -8.12 2.44
N ILE A 134 -7.91 -8.83 3.37
CA ILE A 134 -9.10 -9.64 3.06
C ILE A 134 -10.22 -8.75 2.50
N ILE A 135 -10.52 -7.61 3.15
CA ILE A 135 -11.58 -6.69 2.68
C ILE A 135 -11.23 -6.13 1.30
N SER A 136 -9.98 -5.70 1.08
CA SER A 136 -9.54 -5.15 -0.20
C SER A 136 -9.61 -6.17 -1.33
N VAL A 137 -9.20 -7.43 -1.10
CA VAL A 137 -9.31 -8.49 -2.10
C VAL A 137 -10.78 -8.83 -2.38
N MET A 138 -11.63 -8.94 -1.34
CA MET A 138 -13.06 -9.19 -1.54
C MET A 138 -13.81 -8.06 -2.26
N LEU A 139 -13.31 -6.82 -2.15
CA LEU A 139 -13.82 -5.68 -2.90
C LEU A 139 -13.47 -5.81 -4.39
N GLU A 140 -12.23 -6.22 -4.68
CA GLU A 140 -11.73 -6.34 -6.05
C GLU A 140 -12.34 -7.54 -6.79
N ASP A 141 -12.50 -8.69 -6.11
CA ASP A 141 -13.21 -9.87 -6.63
C ASP A 141 -14.72 -9.65 -6.82
N ARG A 142 -15.21 -8.42 -6.60
CA ARG A 142 -16.63 -7.99 -6.68
C ARG A 142 -17.60 -8.79 -5.82
N ILE A 143 -17.08 -9.52 -4.82
CA ILE A 143 -17.89 -10.21 -3.81
C ILE A 143 -18.60 -9.17 -2.94
N ILE A 144 -17.89 -8.10 -2.60
CA ILE A 144 -18.43 -6.93 -1.91
C ILE A 144 -18.66 -5.84 -2.96
N SER A 145 -19.93 -5.61 -3.31
CA SER A 145 -20.29 -4.50 -4.20
C SER A 145 -20.12 -3.18 -3.46
N CYS A 146 -19.31 -2.29 -4.00
CA CYS A 146 -19.28 -0.88 -3.58
C CYS A 146 -20.69 -0.29 -3.71
N PRO A 147 -21.31 0.18 -2.61
CA PRO A 147 -22.65 0.79 -2.68
C PRO A 147 -22.64 2.18 -3.34
N VAL A 148 -21.45 2.72 -3.62
CA VAL A 148 -21.25 4.04 -4.23
C VAL A 148 -20.64 3.86 -5.62
N SER A 149 -21.47 3.91 -6.65
CA SER A 149 -21.04 4.10 -8.04
C SER A 149 -20.94 5.60 -8.31
N VAL A 150 -19.72 6.13 -8.40
CA VAL A 150 -19.45 7.45 -8.98
C VAL A 150 -19.25 7.33 -10.48
#